data_AF-A0AAN8LLW9-F1
#
_entry.id   AF-A0AAN8LLW9-F1
#
_cell.length_a   1.000
_cell.length_b   1.000
_cell.length_c   1.000
_cell.angle_alpha   90.00
_cell.angle_beta   90.00
_cell.angle_gamma   90.00
#
_symmetry.space_group_name_H-M   'P 1'
#
loop_
_entity.id
_entity.type
_entity.pdbx_description
1 polymer ?
#
loop_
_entity_poly.entity_id
_entity_poly.type
_entity_poly.pdbx_seq_one_letter_code
_entity_poly.pdbx_strand_id
1 'polypeptide(L)'
;MRTLILIIFFKWLTAQPSPSISVTCEKSEDGIPPEWTEIPQASPSRLRALKVNVLPEDMGAIWLNISWAINIDESFHNLKGTWIDIGGDTYRCRYEPPLGEVDLSGLEQLWFYYLAPAKPGLHQIITAFNLPSPPIGQYSEFTTYNVPNPPWSESLPQLHLAISGALSGS
;
A
#
# COMPACT_ATOMS: atom_id res chain seq x y z
N MET A 1 62.74 -9.55 -20.85
CA MET A 1 61.40 -9.02 -21.16
C MET A 1 60.69 -8.78 -19.84
N ARG A 2 60.30 -7.54 -19.53
CA ARG A 2 59.64 -7.15 -18.28
C ARG A 2 58.13 -7.34 -18.45
N THR A 3 57.56 -8.34 -17.78
CA THR A 3 56.11 -8.58 -17.80
C THR A 3 55.44 -7.67 -16.78
N LEU A 4 54.60 -6.75 -17.23
CA LEU A 4 53.74 -5.91 -16.40
C LEU A 4 52.53 -6.75 -15.95
N ILE A 5 52.35 -6.93 -14.63
CA ILE A 5 51.18 -7.61 -14.07
C ILE A 5 50.09 -6.56 -13.81
N LEU A 6 49.00 -6.62 -14.56
CA LEU A 6 47.84 -5.74 -14.40
C LEU A 6 46.97 -6.28 -13.25
N ILE A 7 46.99 -5.63 -12.08
CA ILE A 7 46.14 -6.00 -10.95
C ILE A 7 44.76 -5.39 -11.16
N ILE A 8 43.79 -6.20 -11.61
CA ILE A 8 42.39 -5.82 -11.73
C ILE A 8 41.75 -5.98 -10.35
N PHE A 9 41.52 -4.88 -9.65
CA PHE A 9 40.70 -4.86 -8.43
C PHE A 9 39.23 -5.08 -8.82
N PHE A 10 38.80 -6.34 -8.88
CA PHE A 10 37.38 -6.68 -8.86
C PHE A 10 36.82 -6.20 -7.51
N LYS A 11 36.10 -5.07 -7.51
CA LYS A 11 35.29 -4.69 -6.37
C LYS A 11 34.17 -5.71 -6.26
N TRP A 12 34.30 -6.62 -5.29
CA TRP A 12 33.21 -7.49 -4.92
C TRP A 12 32.11 -6.59 -4.36
N LEU A 13 31.00 -6.49 -5.08
CA LEU A 13 29.81 -5.80 -4.59
C LEU A 13 29.19 -6.71 -3.53
N THR A 14 29.51 -6.47 -2.26
CA THR A 14 28.80 -7.12 -1.16
C THR A 14 27.39 -6.55 -1.14
N ALA A 15 26.39 -7.33 -1.54
CA ALA A 15 24.99 -6.98 -1.32
C ALA A 15 24.79 -6.85 0.20
N GLN A 16 24.64 -5.62 0.70
CA GLN A 16 24.22 -5.42 2.09
C GLN A 16 22.81 -6.00 2.23
N PRO A 17 22.54 -6.78 3.30
CA PRO A 17 21.17 -7.22 3.59
C PRO A 17 20.29 -5.98 3.70
N SER A 18 19.23 -5.91 2.91
CA SER A 18 18.23 -4.86 3.07
C SER A 18 17.63 -4.99 4.47
N PRO A 19 17.47 -3.89 5.22
CA PRO A 19 16.85 -3.95 6.52
C PRO A 19 15.42 -4.51 6.42
N SER A 20 15.08 -5.43 7.32
CA SER A 20 13.75 -6.05 7.37
C SER A 20 12.76 -5.10 8.03
N ILE A 21 12.25 -4.14 7.26
CA ILE A 21 11.19 -3.22 7.71
C ILE A 21 9.84 -3.83 7.33
N SER A 22 8.99 -4.03 8.33
CA SER A 22 7.62 -4.49 8.15
C SER A 22 6.64 -3.32 8.12
N VAL A 23 5.49 -3.50 7.48
CA VAL A 23 4.38 -2.56 7.50
C VAL A 23 3.14 -3.22 8.08
N THR A 24 2.48 -2.53 9.01
CA THR A 24 1.20 -2.96 9.58
C THR A 24 0.19 -1.87 9.35
N CYS A 25 -0.97 -2.20 8.76
CA CYS A 25 -2.02 -1.25 8.48
C CYS A 25 -3.27 -1.59 9.30
N GLU A 26 -3.81 -0.58 9.98
CA GLU A 26 -5.02 -0.69 10.79
C GLU A 26 -6.10 0.22 10.22
N LYS A 27 -7.35 -0.26 10.20
CA LYS A 27 -8.49 0.56 9.78
C LYS A 27 -8.68 1.70 10.78
N SER A 28 -8.86 2.92 10.28
CA SER A 28 -9.18 4.08 11.10
C SER A 28 -10.69 4.27 11.23
N GLU A 29 -11.16 4.57 12.44
CA GLU A 29 -12.57 4.83 12.72
C GLU A 29 -12.97 6.29 12.41
N ASP A 30 -12.06 7.23 12.65
CA ASP A 30 -12.34 8.68 12.53
C ASP A 30 -12.34 9.21 11.09
N GLY A 31 -11.85 8.43 10.12
CA GLY A 31 -11.71 8.85 8.72
C GLY A 31 -10.65 9.93 8.46
N ILE A 32 -10.01 10.47 9.50
CA ILE A 32 -9.08 11.61 9.41
C ILE A 32 -7.77 11.25 10.16
N PRO A 33 -6.59 11.55 9.59
CA PRO A 33 -5.33 11.37 10.31
C PRO A 33 -5.23 12.29 11.54
N PRO A 34 -4.83 11.78 12.71
CA PRO A 34 -4.58 12.62 13.88
C PRO A 34 -3.56 13.73 13.63
N GLU A 35 -2.60 13.53 12.73
CA GLU A 35 -1.59 14.53 12.36
C GLU A 35 -2.16 15.79 11.71
N TRP A 36 -3.43 15.80 11.30
CA TRP A 36 -4.07 16.98 10.71
C TRP A 36 -4.63 17.96 11.75
N THR A 37 -4.57 17.64 13.04
CA THR A 37 -4.98 18.59 14.10
C THR A 37 -4.04 19.78 14.22
N GLU A 38 -2.77 19.62 13.80
CA GLU A 38 -1.73 20.64 13.87
C GLU A 38 -0.96 20.70 12.55
N ILE A 39 -0.36 21.86 12.25
CA ILE A 39 0.50 21.99 11.07
C ILE A 39 1.87 21.40 11.43
N PRO A 40 2.35 20.35 10.72
CA PRO A 40 3.64 19.75 11.02
C PRO A 40 4.79 20.71 10.68
N GLN A 41 5.84 20.70 11.50
CA GLN A 41 7.06 21.48 11.24
C GLN A 41 7.82 20.99 9.99
N ALA A 42 7.74 19.69 9.72
CA ALA A 42 8.33 19.05 8.56
C ALA A 42 7.45 17.88 8.10
N SER A 43 7.43 17.63 6.80
CA SER A 43 6.70 16.53 6.18
C SER A 43 7.63 15.66 5.35
N PRO A 44 7.39 14.34 5.30
CA PRO A 44 8.09 13.47 4.37
C PRO A 44 7.70 13.81 2.93
N SER A 45 8.55 13.41 2.00
CA SER A 45 8.27 13.51 0.58
C SER A 45 7.05 12.67 0.21
N ARG A 46 6.43 13.02 -0.92
CA ARG A 46 5.27 12.28 -1.44
C ARG A 46 5.65 10.83 -1.68
N LEU A 47 4.75 9.91 -1.37
CA LEU A 47 4.92 8.52 -1.79
C LEU A 47 5.02 8.46 -3.33
N ARG A 48 5.58 7.37 -3.83
CA ARG A 48 5.73 7.13 -5.26
C ARG A 48 5.14 5.80 -5.66
N ALA A 49 4.88 5.67 -6.97
CA ALA A 49 4.52 4.42 -7.61
C ALA A 49 3.35 3.67 -6.95
N LEU A 50 2.32 4.40 -6.51
CA LEU A 50 1.08 3.80 -6.01
C LEU A 50 0.46 2.93 -7.10
N LYS A 51 0.34 1.63 -6.83
CA LYS A 51 -0.18 0.62 -7.74
C LYS A 51 -1.14 -0.30 -7.01
N VAL A 52 -2.15 -0.75 -7.73
CA VAL A 52 -3.19 -1.63 -7.20
C VAL A 52 -3.35 -2.79 -8.16
N ASN A 53 -3.25 -4.01 -7.62
CA ASN A 53 -3.57 -5.23 -8.35
C ASN A 53 -4.72 -5.94 -7.64
N VAL A 54 -5.70 -6.39 -8.41
CA VAL A 54 -6.74 -7.29 -7.89
C VAL A 54 -6.13 -8.69 -7.82
N LEU A 55 -6.14 -9.29 -6.63
CA LEU A 55 -5.69 -10.66 -6.46
C LEU A 55 -6.82 -11.63 -6.83
N PRO A 56 -6.48 -12.79 -7.41
CA PRO A 56 -7.46 -13.86 -7.63
C PRO A 56 -8.14 -14.22 -6.31
N GLU A 57 -9.44 -14.49 -6.37
CA GLU A 57 -10.23 -14.89 -5.20
C GLU A 57 -9.67 -16.18 -4.59
N ASP A 58 -9.12 -16.06 -3.38
CA ASP A 58 -8.86 -17.18 -2.49
C ASP A 58 -9.88 -17.13 -1.33
N MET A 59 -10.74 -18.15 -1.28
CA MET A 59 -11.67 -18.38 -0.16
C MET A 59 -12.81 -17.34 0.00
N GLY A 60 -13.41 -16.88 -1.09
CA GLY A 60 -14.71 -16.17 -1.04
C GLY A 60 -14.65 -14.64 -0.92
N ALA A 61 -13.45 -14.05 -0.98
CA ALA A 61 -13.26 -12.60 -0.96
C ALA A 61 -12.29 -12.16 -2.05
N ILE A 62 -12.55 -10.99 -2.64
CA ILE A 62 -11.62 -10.34 -3.55
C ILE A 62 -10.67 -9.49 -2.72
N TRP A 63 -9.37 -9.66 -2.94
CA TRP A 63 -8.33 -8.90 -2.25
C TRP A 63 -7.64 -7.93 -3.20
N LEU A 64 -7.14 -6.83 -2.64
CA LEU A 64 -6.33 -5.84 -3.33
C LEU A 64 -4.93 -5.91 -2.79
N ASN A 65 -3.96 -6.01 -3.70
CA ASN A 65 -2.58 -5.70 -3.39
C ASN A 65 -2.35 -4.23 -3.72
N ILE A 66 -2.30 -3.40 -2.67
CA ILE A 66 -1.99 -1.98 -2.76
C ILE A 66 -0.51 -1.84 -2.45
N SER A 67 0.28 -1.42 -3.43
CA SER A 67 1.73 -1.29 -3.30
C SER A 67 2.17 0.15 -3.55
N TRP A 68 3.21 0.58 -2.83
CA TRP A 68 3.77 1.91 -2.94
C TRP A 68 5.27 1.90 -2.63
N ALA A 69 5.93 2.97 -3.05
CA ALA A 69 7.33 3.22 -2.75
C ALA A 69 7.47 4.47 -1.85
N ILE A 70 8.37 4.39 -0.89
CA ILE A 70 8.85 5.51 -0.08
C ILE A 70 10.19 5.95 -0.63
N ASN A 71 10.33 7.24 -0.93
CA ASN A 71 11.61 7.82 -1.32
C ASN A 71 12.54 7.93 -0.11
N ILE A 72 13.80 7.52 -0.28
CA ILE A 72 14.85 7.67 0.72
C ILE A 72 15.63 8.95 0.42
N ASP A 73 15.07 10.07 0.89
CA ASP A 73 15.65 11.41 0.81
C ASP A 73 15.74 12.05 2.22
N GLU A 74 16.28 13.25 2.37
CA GLU A 74 16.47 13.89 3.68
C GLU A 74 15.19 14.00 4.53
N SER A 75 14.00 13.90 3.92
CA SER A 75 12.73 14.01 4.61
C SER A 75 12.20 12.70 5.18
N PHE A 76 12.78 11.53 4.82
CA PHE A 76 12.26 10.22 5.27
C PHE A 76 12.30 10.06 6.79
N HIS A 77 13.21 10.74 7.48
CA HIS A 77 13.29 10.75 8.94
C HIS A 77 12.04 11.32 9.62
N ASN A 78 11.25 12.13 8.90
CA ASN A 78 9.99 12.68 9.42
C ASN A 78 8.79 11.74 9.21
N LEU A 79 8.98 10.63 8.49
CA LEU A 79 7.91 9.70 8.16
C LEU A 79 7.44 8.91 9.39
N LYS A 80 6.17 9.07 9.74
CA LYS A 80 5.51 8.33 10.84
C LYS A 80 4.64 7.17 10.34
N GLY A 81 4.30 7.17 9.06
CA GLY A 81 3.42 6.18 8.47
C GLY A 81 2.88 6.63 7.12
N THR A 82 2.00 5.82 6.57
CA THR A 82 1.27 6.11 5.33
C THR A 82 -0.22 5.98 5.59
N TRP A 83 -0.98 6.96 5.15
CA TRP A 83 -2.44 6.91 5.16
C TRP A 83 -2.93 6.40 3.80
N ILE A 84 -3.90 5.49 3.81
CA ILE A 84 -4.52 4.94 2.60
C ILE A 84 -6.04 5.06 2.75
N ASP A 85 -6.70 5.69 1.78
CA ASP A 85 -8.15 5.70 1.63
C ASP A 85 -8.54 4.79 0.46
N ILE A 86 -9.45 3.85 0.73
CA ILE A 86 -10.01 2.92 -0.24
C ILE A 86 -11.52 3.17 -0.30
N GLY A 87 -11.96 4.04 -1.21
CA GLY A 87 -13.39 4.31 -1.40
C GLY A 87 -14.13 4.75 -0.13
N GLY A 88 -13.45 5.46 0.78
CA GLY A 88 -13.95 5.93 2.07
C GLY A 88 -13.55 5.08 3.27
N ASP A 89 -13.09 3.84 3.06
CA ASP A 89 -12.49 3.02 4.12
C ASP A 89 -11.01 3.43 4.28
N THR A 90 -10.66 4.04 5.42
CA THR A 90 -9.31 4.58 5.66
C THR A 90 -8.46 3.67 6.53
N TYR A 91 -7.15 3.64 6.26
CA TYR A 91 -6.16 2.80 6.93
C TYR A 91 -4.91 3.60 7.26
N ARG A 92 -4.38 3.36 8.46
CA ARG A 92 -3.11 3.90 8.93
C ARG A 92 -2.06 2.80 8.92
N CYS A 93 -1.08 2.93 8.04
CA CYS A 93 0.06 2.02 7.93
C CYS A 93 1.25 2.57 8.74
N ARG A 94 1.79 1.74 9.64
CA ARG A 94 2.98 2.03 10.46
C ARG A 94 4.12 1.09 10.08
N TYR A 95 5.34 1.59 10.15
CA TYR A 95 6.55 0.86 9.82
C TYR A 95 7.28 0.42 11.08
N GLU A 96 7.73 -0.82 11.11
CA GLU A 96 8.46 -1.40 12.24
C GLU A 96 9.75 -2.09 11.75
N PRO A 97 10.95 -1.64 12.20
CA PRO A 97 11.16 -0.42 13.00
C PRO A 97 10.84 0.86 12.20
N PRO A 98 10.69 2.02 12.87
CA PRO A 98 10.53 3.31 12.20
C PRO A 98 11.66 3.57 11.20
N LEU A 99 11.34 4.03 9.99
CA LEU A 99 12.34 4.20 8.90
C LEU A 99 13.49 5.12 9.32
N GLY A 100 13.20 6.17 10.11
CA GLY A 100 14.19 7.11 10.61
C GLY A 100 15.24 6.51 11.55
N GLU A 101 15.03 5.30 12.05
CA GLU A 101 15.93 4.58 12.97
C GLU A 101 16.78 3.51 12.26
N VAL A 102 16.64 3.38 10.94
CA VAL A 102 17.31 2.36 10.14
C VAL A 102 18.36 2.99 9.23
N ASP A 103 19.52 2.33 9.09
CA ASP A 103 20.48 2.70 8.05
C ASP A 103 19.97 2.29 6.67
N LEU A 104 19.48 3.28 5.92
CA LEU A 104 18.97 3.15 4.56
C LEU A 104 19.96 3.70 3.53
N SER A 105 21.23 3.89 3.91
CA SER A 105 22.26 4.46 3.03
C SER A 105 22.40 3.68 1.73
N GLY A 106 22.41 4.40 0.61
CA GLY A 106 22.55 3.83 -0.73
C GLY A 106 21.26 3.27 -1.34
N LEU A 107 20.13 3.31 -0.61
CA LEU A 107 18.82 3.04 -1.18
C LEU A 107 18.20 4.33 -1.72
N GLU A 108 17.55 4.25 -2.88
CA GLU A 108 16.74 5.37 -3.41
C GLU A 108 15.28 5.25 -2.97
N GLN A 109 14.77 4.01 -2.86
CA GLN A 109 13.38 3.71 -2.54
C GLN A 109 13.24 2.43 -1.72
N LEU A 110 12.21 2.40 -0.87
CA LEU A 110 11.70 1.21 -0.19
C LEU A 110 10.28 0.89 -0.66
N TRP A 111 10.02 -0.38 -0.92
CA TRP A 111 8.72 -0.85 -1.42
C TRP A 111 7.93 -1.55 -0.34
N PHE A 112 6.65 -1.22 -0.27
CA PHE A 112 5.71 -1.79 0.68
C PHE A 112 4.43 -2.21 -0.04
N TYR A 113 3.69 -3.12 0.59
CA TYR A 113 2.35 -3.49 0.14
C TYR A 113 1.43 -3.74 1.32
N TYR A 114 0.14 -3.59 1.08
CA TYR A 114 -0.95 -3.92 1.99
C TYR A 114 -2.02 -4.72 1.24
N LEU A 115 -2.53 -5.77 1.88
CA LEU A 115 -3.64 -6.55 1.39
C LEU A 115 -4.93 -6.05 2.02
N ALA A 116 -5.81 -5.47 1.21
CA ALA A 116 -7.10 -4.94 1.66
C ALA A 116 -8.26 -5.73 1.04
N PRO A 117 -9.35 -5.97 1.78
CA PRO A 117 -10.56 -6.56 1.20
C PRO A 117 -11.19 -5.58 0.19
N ALA A 118 -11.65 -6.10 -0.94
CA ALA A 118 -12.34 -5.35 -1.98
C ALA A 118 -13.84 -5.64 -1.95
N LYS A 119 -14.65 -4.61 -2.22
CA LYS A 119 -16.08 -4.76 -2.48
C LYS A 119 -16.30 -5.04 -3.99
N PRO A 120 -16.86 -6.19 -4.38
CA PRO A 120 -17.12 -6.52 -5.78
C PRO A 120 -17.97 -5.49 -6.52
N GLY A 121 -17.75 -5.35 -7.83
CA GLY A 121 -18.61 -4.58 -8.72
C GLY A 121 -18.50 -3.06 -8.58
N LEU A 122 -17.55 -2.56 -7.79
CA LEU A 122 -17.33 -1.12 -7.59
C LEU A 122 -16.12 -0.62 -8.36
N HIS A 123 -16.26 0.56 -8.96
CA HIS A 123 -15.13 1.40 -9.35
C HIS A 123 -14.70 2.20 -8.12
N GLN A 124 -13.44 2.04 -7.72
CA GLN A 124 -12.94 2.64 -6.50
C GLN A 124 -11.70 3.49 -6.78
N ILE A 125 -11.61 4.60 -6.04
CA ILE A 125 -10.46 5.49 -6.03
C ILE A 125 -9.66 5.12 -4.78
N ILE A 126 -8.36 4.88 -4.98
CA ILE A 126 -7.41 4.72 -3.87
C ILE A 126 -6.58 5.97 -3.82
N THR A 127 -6.54 6.60 -2.66
CA THR A 127 -5.59 7.68 -2.38
C THR A 127 -4.65 7.24 -1.28
N ALA A 128 -3.40 7.68 -1.36
CA ALA A 128 -2.44 7.46 -0.29
C ALA A 128 -1.59 8.71 -0.10
N PHE A 129 -1.06 8.91 1.10
CA PHE A 129 -0.05 9.94 1.40
C PHE A 129 0.79 9.56 2.61
N ASN A 130 1.99 10.11 2.67
CA ASN A 130 2.89 9.92 3.81
C ASN A 130 2.53 10.88 4.95
N LEU A 131 2.66 10.41 6.19
CA LEU A 131 2.37 11.15 7.42
C LEU A 131 3.66 11.61 8.11
N PRO A 132 3.68 12.81 8.74
CA PRO A 132 2.61 13.81 8.74
C PRO A 132 2.56 14.60 7.43
N SER A 133 1.37 14.89 6.92
CA SER A 133 1.15 15.82 5.80
C SER A 133 0.27 16.98 6.23
N PRO A 134 0.43 18.20 5.67
CA PRO A 134 -0.54 19.26 5.88
C PRO A 134 -1.90 18.86 5.29
N PRO A 135 -3.03 19.29 5.90
CA PRO A 135 -4.37 18.94 5.42
C PRO A 135 -4.71 19.58 4.06
N ILE A 136 -4.00 20.64 3.68
CA ILE A 136 -4.21 21.38 2.43
C ILE A 136 -2.96 21.27 1.57
N GLY A 137 -3.12 20.76 0.34
CA GLY A 137 -2.09 20.73 -0.68
C GLY A 137 -2.16 19.45 -1.52
N GLN A 138 -1.26 19.33 -2.48
CA GLN A 138 -1.12 18.12 -3.27
C GLN A 138 -0.04 17.26 -2.62
N TYR A 139 -0.39 16.40 -1.68
CA TYR A 139 0.56 15.45 -1.05
C TYR A 139 0.20 14.00 -1.32
N SER A 140 -1.01 13.77 -1.82
CA SER A 140 -1.54 12.47 -2.14
C SER A 140 -1.18 12.02 -3.54
N GLU A 141 -0.91 10.74 -3.67
CA GLU A 141 -1.00 10.01 -4.93
C GLU A 141 -2.36 9.33 -5.00
N PHE A 142 -2.88 9.13 -6.20
CA PHE A 142 -4.12 8.41 -6.40
C PHE A 142 -4.04 7.46 -7.59
N THR A 143 -4.85 6.42 -7.54
CA THR A 143 -5.08 5.52 -8.65
C THR A 143 -6.51 5.00 -8.59
N THR A 144 -7.01 4.47 -9.70
CA THR A 144 -8.36 3.90 -9.76
C THR A 144 -8.31 2.43 -10.13
N TYR A 145 -9.30 1.67 -9.68
CA TYR A 145 -9.41 0.26 -9.99
C TYR A 145 -10.86 -0.18 -10.09
N ASN A 146 -11.10 -1.18 -10.93
CA ASN A 146 -12.38 -1.84 -11.06
C ASN A 146 -12.32 -3.17 -10.32
N VAL A 147 -13.22 -3.37 -9.36
CA VAL A 147 -13.37 -4.69 -8.74
C VAL A 147 -14.30 -5.52 -9.62
N PRO A 148 -13.84 -6.63 -10.20
CA PRO A 148 -14.71 -7.49 -10.98
C PRO A 148 -15.82 -8.07 -10.10
N ASN A 149 -16.98 -8.34 -10.70
CA ASN A 149 -18.00 -9.16 -10.06
C ASN A 149 -17.52 -10.62 -10.07
N PRO A 150 -17.59 -11.33 -8.93
CA PRO A 150 -17.28 -12.76 -8.93
C PRO A 150 -18.33 -13.49 -9.77
N PRO A 151 -17.98 -14.59 -10.46
CA PRO A 151 -18.90 -15.34 -11.31
C PRO A 151 -20.20 -15.76 -10.61
N TRP A 152 -20.14 -15.99 -9.30
CA TRP A 152 -21.28 -16.41 -8.48
C TRP A 152 -22.31 -15.31 -8.22
N SER A 153 -21.97 -14.02 -8.37
CA SER A 153 -22.92 -12.92 -8.14
C SER A 153 -24.08 -12.92 -9.14
N GLU A 154 -23.88 -13.50 -10.33
CA GLU A 154 -24.94 -13.66 -11.33
C GLU A 154 -25.87 -14.86 -11.04
N SER A 155 -25.46 -15.79 -10.17
CA SER A 155 -26.22 -17.00 -9.83
C SER A 155 -27.18 -16.85 -8.64
N LEU A 156 -26.96 -15.84 -7.79
CA LEU A 156 -27.78 -15.57 -6.60
C LEU A 156 -29.25 -15.18 -6.90
N PRO A 157 -29.58 -14.44 -7.99
CA PRO A 157 -30.98 -14.16 -8.33
C PRO A 157 -31.79 -15.44 -8.60
N GLN A 158 -31.15 -16.50 -9.12
CA GLN A 158 -31.84 -17.76 -9.45
C GLN A 158 -32.08 -18.64 -8.24
N LEU A 159 -31.18 -18.64 -7.24
CA LEU A 159 -31.33 -19.46 -6.03
C LEU A 159 -32.49 -18.97 -5.14
N HIS A 160 -32.69 -17.65 -5.05
CA HIS A 160 -33.81 -17.07 -4.28
C HIS A 160 -35.18 -17.41 -4.88
N LEU A 161 -35.28 -17.45 -6.21
CA LEU A 161 -36.49 -17.87 -6.93
C LEU A 161 -36.77 -19.37 -6.76
N ALA A 162 -35.73 -20.21 -6.73
CA ALA A 162 -35.87 -21.65 -6.53
C ALA A 162 -36.37 -22.01 -5.11
N ILE A 163 -35.91 -21.30 -4.08
CA ILE A 163 -36.34 -21.54 -2.68
C ILE A 163 -37.78 -21.06 -2.45
N SER A 164 -38.16 -19.94 -3.08
CA SER A 164 -39.52 -19.39 -3.00
C SER A 164 -40.56 -20.27 -3.70
N GLY A 165 -40.17 -20.94 -4.80
CA GLY A 165 -41.03 -21.89 -5.52
C GLY A 165 -41.20 -23.23 -4.80
N ALA A 166 -40.22 -23.65 -3.98
CA ALA A 166 -40.29 -24.91 -3.23
C ALA A 166 -41.15 -24.84 -1.96
N LEU A 167 -41.33 -23.65 -1.37
CA LEU A 167 -42.11 -23.46 -0.13
C LEU A 167 -43.59 -23.10 -0.37
N SER A 168 -43.99 -22.83 -1.62
CA SER A 168 -45.37 -22.50 -1.99
C SER A 168 -46.16 -23.70 -2.54
N GLY A 169 -45.55 -24.88 -2.62
CA GLY A 169 -46.20 -26.15 -2.95
C GLY A 169 -46.27 -27.08 -1.74
N SER A 170 -47.19 -26.83 -0.81
CA SER A 170 -47.59 -27.77 0.25
C SER A 170 -49.05 -27.55 0.59
#